data_AF-A0A929CCK1-F1
#
_entry.id   AF-A0A929CCK1-F1
#
_cell.length_a   1.000
_cell.length_b   1.000
_cell.length_c   1.000
_cell.angle_alpha   90.00
_cell.angle_beta   90.00
_cell.angle_gamma   90.00
#
_symmetry.space_group_name_H-M   'P 1'
#
loop_
_entity.id
_entity.type
_entity.pdbx_description
1 polymer ?
#
loop_
_entity_poly.entity_id
_entity_poly.type
_entity_poly.pdbx_seq_one_letter_code
_entity_poly.pdbx_strand_id
1 'polypeptide(L)'
;MKQKLNPEENYNKSRKQIGYISKKDATQADYDRIGFMSGLEVHQQLKTKEKLFCHCPAGVYNKHEDYDAELIRHMRPTLSELGEYDGTALMEFKTRKEIIYRINNNSACTYDVDDTPPFPIDQEALDISIEISLLS
;
A
#
# COMPACT_ATOMS: atom_id res chain seq x y z
N MET A 1 9.88 -11.23 45.20
CA MET A 1 8.46 -11.08 44.80
C MET A 1 8.42 -10.18 43.57
N LYS A 2 7.91 -10.64 42.41
CA LYS A 2 7.70 -9.75 41.26
C LYS A 2 6.60 -8.76 41.64
N GLN A 3 6.86 -7.45 41.59
CA GLN A 3 5.82 -6.44 41.80
C GLN A 3 4.66 -6.75 40.84
N LYS A 4 3.45 -6.88 41.38
CA LYS A 4 2.23 -7.01 40.58
C LYS A 4 2.08 -5.69 39.82
N LEU A 5 2.36 -5.71 38.52
CA LEU A 5 2.19 -4.55 37.66
C LEU A 5 0.68 -4.23 37.59
N ASN A 6 0.26 -3.08 38.13
CA ASN A 6 -1.07 -2.55 37.91
C ASN A 6 -1.06 -1.79 36.56
N PRO A 7 -1.78 -2.27 35.52
CA PRO A 7 -1.76 -1.63 34.21
C PRO A 7 -2.24 -0.18 34.21
N GLU A 8 -3.25 0.15 35.03
CA GLU A 8 -3.82 1.49 35.10
C GLU A 8 -2.86 2.47 35.78
N GLU A 9 -2.25 2.05 36.88
CA GLU A 9 -1.24 2.86 37.57
C GLU A 9 -0.02 3.10 36.68
N ASN A 10 0.43 2.07 35.95
CA ASN A 10 1.52 2.18 34.99
C ASN A 10 1.20 3.13 33.82
N TYR A 11 -0.03 3.06 33.30
CA TYR A 11 -0.53 3.95 32.26
C TYR A 11 -0.55 5.42 32.73
N ASN A 12 -1.12 5.69 33.90
CA ASN A 12 -1.20 7.04 34.47
C ASN A 12 0.19 7.61 34.78
N LYS A 13 1.10 6.78 35.31
CA LYS A 13 2.49 7.15 35.55
C LYS A 13 3.20 7.52 34.25
N SER A 14 3.04 6.71 33.21
CA SER A 14 3.63 6.97 31.89
C SER A 14 3.10 8.28 31.29
N ARG A 15 1.78 8.52 31.33
CA ARG A 15 1.17 9.77 30.86
C ARG A 15 1.74 11.01 31.54
N LYS A 16 1.93 10.96 32.86
CA LYS A 16 2.52 12.06 33.61
C LYS A 16 4.00 12.25 33.25
N GLN A 17 4.76 11.16 33.11
CA GLN A 17 6.18 11.20 32.76
C GLN A 17 6.44 11.80 31.37
N ILE A 18 5.58 11.51 30.38
CA ILE A 18 5.74 12.04 29.02
C ILE A 18 5.13 13.44 28.83
N GLY A 19 4.51 14.01 29.87
CA GLY A 19 3.78 15.28 29.76
C GLY A 19 2.63 15.20 28.77
N TYR A 20 1.81 14.14 28.88
CA TYR A 20 0.66 13.93 28.01
C TYR A 20 -0.33 15.09 28.11
N ILE A 21 -0.73 15.62 26.96
CA ILE A 21 -1.75 16.66 26.81
C ILE A 21 -2.80 16.13 25.81
N SER A 22 -4.07 16.46 26.04
CA SER A 22 -5.13 16.04 25.11
C SER A 22 -5.01 16.84 23.80
N LYS A 23 -5.45 16.27 22.67
CA LYS A 23 -5.45 16.98 21.39
C LYS A 23 -6.22 18.32 21.45
N LYS A 24 -7.25 18.41 22.29
CA LYS A 24 -8.06 19.63 22.44
C LYS A 24 -7.31 20.75 23.17
N ASP A 25 -6.41 20.39 24.07
CA ASP A 25 -5.65 21.31 24.91
C ASP A 25 -4.23 21.58 24.38
N ALA A 26 -3.82 20.83 23.36
CA ALA A 26 -2.49 20.94 22.76
C ALA A 26 -2.33 22.27 22.02
N THR A 27 -1.16 22.87 22.19
CA THR A 27 -0.77 24.12 21.53
C THR A 27 0.38 23.88 20.54
N GLN A 28 0.72 24.89 19.73
CA GLN A 28 1.89 24.80 18.83
C GLN A 28 3.18 24.46 19.61
N ALA A 29 3.38 25.05 20.79
CA ALA A 29 4.54 24.79 21.63
C ALA A 29 4.65 23.32 22.07
N ASP A 30 3.52 22.62 22.20
CA ASP A 30 3.52 21.20 22.54
C ASP A 30 3.98 20.34 21.37
N TYR A 31 3.57 20.69 20.15
CA TYR A 31 4.04 20.04 18.92
C TYR A 31 5.53 20.29 18.70
N ASP A 32 6.00 21.51 18.95
CA ASP A 32 7.43 21.86 18.84
C ASP A 32 8.26 21.10 19.89
N ARG A 33 7.77 21.02 21.14
CA ARG A 33 8.43 20.30 22.25
C ARG A 33 8.65 18.82 21.94
N ILE A 34 7.70 18.17 21.28
CA ILE A 34 7.83 16.76 20.90
C ILE A 34 8.55 16.56 19.56
N GLY A 35 8.91 17.65 18.87
CA GLY A 35 9.48 17.60 17.53
C GLY A 35 8.53 16.95 16.54
N PHE A 36 7.24 17.33 16.57
CA PHE A 36 6.23 16.70 15.74
C PHE A 36 6.54 16.85 14.25
N MET A 37 6.54 15.73 13.54
CA MET A 37 6.68 15.67 12.09
C MET A 37 5.51 14.87 11.52
N SER A 38 4.94 15.34 10.42
CA SER A 38 3.83 14.66 9.73
C SER A 38 4.09 14.63 8.23
N GLY A 39 3.79 13.49 7.62
CA GLY A 39 3.71 13.32 6.18
C GLY A 39 2.27 13.03 5.77
N LEU A 40 1.91 13.44 4.55
CA LEU A 40 0.64 13.10 3.92
C LEU A 40 0.94 12.37 2.61
N GLU A 41 0.30 11.21 2.42
CA GLU A 41 0.38 10.42 1.21
C GLU A 41 -1.04 10.25 0.65
N VAL A 42 -1.23 10.58 -0.63
CA VAL A 42 -2.52 10.53 -1.30
C VAL A 42 -2.37 9.71 -2.57
N HIS A 43 -3.22 8.68 -2.73
CA HIS A 43 -3.30 7.87 -3.94
C HIS A 43 -4.63 8.19 -4.63
N GLN A 44 -4.58 8.57 -5.91
CA GLN A 44 -5.75 8.91 -6.72
C GLN A 44 -5.73 8.10 -8.01
N GLN A 45 -6.80 7.36 -8.29
CA GLN A 45 -6.97 6.68 -9.57
C GLN A 45 -7.37 7.69 -10.65
N LEU A 46 -6.68 7.63 -11.79
CA LEU A 46 -6.99 8.47 -12.95
C LEU A 46 -8.16 7.88 -13.73
N LYS A 47 -9.01 8.76 -14.26
CA LYS A 47 -10.15 8.37 -15.09
C LYS A 47 -9.72 8.36 -16.56
N THR A 48 -8.97 7.33 -16.94
CA THR A 48 -8.54 7.06 -18.31
C THR A 48 -9.47 6.06 -18.98
N LYS A 49 -9.37 5.92 -20.31
CA LYS A 49 -10.07 4.87 -21.04
C LYS A 49 -9.44 3.49 -20.80
N GLU A 50 -8.12 3.44 -20.78
CA GLU A 50 -7.33 2.21 -20.69
C GLU A 50 -6.45 2.20 -19.42
N LYS A 51 -5.98 1.01 -19.03
CA LYS A 51 -5.01 0.87 -17.92
C LYS A 51 -3.63 1.38 -18.34
N LEU A 52 -2.78 1.66 -17.35
CA LEU A 52 -1.51 2.36 -17.55
C LEU A 52 -0.54 1.69 -18.55
N PHE A 53 -0.52 0.35 -18.60
CA PHE A 53 0.43 -0.41 -19.41
C PHE A 53 -0.22 -1.52 -20.23
N CYS A 54 -1.54 -1.44 -20.49
CA CYS A 54 -2.24 -2.34 -21.39
C CYS A 54 -3.56 -1.71 -21.86
N HIS A 55 -4.12 -2.24 -22.94
CA HIS A 55 -5.34 -1.71 -23.56
C HIS A 55 -6.65 -2.17 -22.90
N CYS A 56 -6.59 -2.75 -21.69
CA CYS A 56 -7.80 -3.11 -20.95
C CYS A 56 -8.51 -1.84 -20.45
N PRO A 57 -9.86 -1.83 -20.40
CA PRO A 57 -10.59 -0.68 -19.93
C PRO A 57 -10.29 -0.39 -18.45
N ALA A 58 -9.99 0.87 -18.15
CA ALA A 58 -9.83 1.33 -16.77
C ALA A 58 -11.19 1.53 -16.09
N GLY A 59 -11.24 1.35 -14.76
CA GLY A 59 -12.45 1.58 -13.97
C GLY A 59 -13.56 0.54 -14.12
N VAL A 60 -13.29 -0.58 -14.80
CA VAL A 60 -14.20 -1.74 -14.87
C VAL A 60 -13.83 -2.72 -13.77
N TYR A 61 -14.74 -2.90 -12.81
CA TYR A 61 -14.56 -3.82 -11.69
C TYR A 61 -15.61 -4.92 -11.75
N ASN A 62 -15.20 -6.14 -11.46
CA ASN A 62 -16.06 -7.31 -11.37
C ASN A 62 -16.31 -7.70 -9.91
N LYS A 63 -17.46 -8.34 -9.66
CA LYS A 63 -17.80 -8.86 -8.33
C LYS A 63 -17.00 -10.13 -8.03
N HIS A 64 -16.97 -10.54 -6.76
CA HIS A 64 -16.25 -11.72 -6.31
C HIS A 64 -16.58 -12.98 -7.14
N GLU A 65 -17.87 -13.24 -7.39
CA GLU A 65 -18.34 -14.40 -8.16
C GLU A 65 -18.40 -14.18 -9.68
N ASP A 66 -17.94 -13.03 -10.17
CA ASP A 66 -18.01 -12.64 -11.58
C ASP A 66 -16.61 -12.69 -12.20
N TYR A 67 -16.21 -13.88 -12.62
CA TYR A 67 -14.91 -14.13 -13.25
C TYR A 67 -15.02 -15.29 -14.23
N ASP A 68 -14.18 -15.26 -15.26
CA ASP A 68 -14.10 -16.28 -16.30
C ASP A 68 -13.03 -17.35 -15.99
N ALA A 69 -12.00 -16.98 -15.21
CA ALA A 69 -10.91 -17.88 -14.85
C ALA A 69 -10.25 -17.50 -13.51
N GLU A 70 -9.53 -18.46 -12.93
CA GLU A 70 -8.65 -18.26 -11.78
C GLU A 70 -7.21 -18.67 -12.12
N LEU A 71 -6.24 -17.89 -11.63
CA LEU A 71 -4.82 -18.22 -11.72
C LEU A 71 -4.23 -18.31 -10.32
N ILE A 72 -3.54 -19.41 -10.07
CA ILE A 72 -2.83 -19.64 -8.81
C ILE A 72 -1.37 -19.27 -9.01
N ARG A 73 -0.86 -18.36 -8.16
CA ARG A 73 0.54 -17.94 -8.16
C ARG A 73 1.17 -18.10 -6.77
N HIS A 74 2.46 -18.36 -6.78
CA HIS A 74 3.31 -18.44 -5.60
C HIS A 74 4.48 -17.48 -5.80
N MET A 75 4.55 -16.42 -5.00
CA MET A 75 5.64 -15.45 -5.07
C MET A 75 6.91 -16.05 -4.48
N ARG A 76 8.07 -15.69 -5.04
CA ARG A 76 9.40 -16.13 -4.57
C ARG A 76 10.26 -14.90 -4.29
N PRO A 77 11.06 -14.91 -3.22
CA PRO A 77 12.01 -13.84 -2.99
C PRO A 77 13.15 -13.96 -4.00
N THR A 78 13.65 -12.82 -4.44
CA THR A 78 14.83 -12.72 -5.32
C THR A 78 16.01 -12.20 -4.52
N LEU A 79 17.21 -12.65 -4.88
CA LEU A 79 18.45 -12.13 -4.31
C LEU A 79 18.64 -10.68 -4.74
N SER A 80 19.08 -9.83 -3.82
CA SER A 80 19.57 -8.49 -4.15
C SER A 80 20.87 -8.58 -4.96
N GLU A 81 21.32 -7.45 -5.50
CA GLU A 81 22.62 -7.34 -6.18
C GLU A 81 23.78 -7.81 -5.27
N LEU A 82 23.64 -7.68 -3.95
CA LEU A 82 24.62 -8.09 -2.95
C LEU A 82 24.47 -9.57 -2.53
N GLY A 83 23.55 -10.31 -3.15
CA GLY A 83 23.29 -11.72 -2.84
C GLY A 83 22.52 -11.93 -1.53
N GLU A 84 21.83 -10.90 -1.03
CA GLU A 84 21.05 -10.96 0.20
C GLU A 84 19.55 -10.95 -0.12
N TYR A 85 18.76 -11.69 0.66
CA TYR A 85 17.30 -11.60 0.57
C TYR A 85 16.79 -10.46 1.45
N ASP A 86 15.80 -9.72 0.94
CA ASP A 86 15.01 -8.85 1.78
C ASP A 86 14.31 -9.66 2.90
N GLY A 87 14.45 -9.20 4.14
CA GLY A 87 13.93 -9.89 5.32
C GLY A 87 12.40 -10.01 5.29
N THR A 88 11.71 -9.00 4.77
CA THR A 88 10.24 -8.99 4.69
C THR A 88 9.74 -9.97 3.63
N ALA A 89 10.33 -9.95 2.44
CA ALA A 89 10.02 -10.88 1.35
C ALA A 89 10.28 -12.34 1.77
N LEU A 90 11.37 -12.60 2.52
CA LEU A 90 11.66 -13.93 3.04
C LEU A 90 10.64 -14.38 4.08
N MET A 91 10.19 -13.49 4.96
CA MET A 91 9.14 -13.79 5.93
C MET A 91 7.80 -14.07 5.25
N GLU A 92 7.44 -13.29 4.24
CA GLU A 92 6.23 -13.52 3.46
C GLU A 92 6.29 -14.87 2.72
N PHE A 93 7.42 -15.19 2.09
CA PHE A 93 7.62 -16.50 1.44
C PHE A 93 7.45 -17.68 2.40
N LYS A 94 7.92 -17.55 3.64
CA LYS A 94 7.77 -18.59 4.67
C LYS A 94 6.32 -18.84 5.07
N THR A 95 5.40 -17.89 4.85
CA THR A 95 3.97 -18.10 5.07
C THR A 95 3.33 -19.06 4.06
N ARG A 96 4.01 -19.34 2.94
CA ARG A 96 3.54 -20.22 1.85
C ARG A 96 2.13 -19.87 1.37
N LYS A 97 1.84 -18.57 1.27
CA LYS A 97 0.54 -18.10 0.77
C LYS A 97 0.33 -18.53 -0.68
N GLU A 98 -0.86 -19.03 -0.93
CA GLU A 98 -1.40 -19.22 -2.26
C GLU A 98 -2.15 -17.96 -2.67
N ILE A 99 -1.79 -17.36 -3.80
CA ILE A 99 -2.47 -16.17 -4.33
C ILE A 99 -3.35 -16.61 -5.50
N ILE A 100 -4.66 -16.45 -5.34
CA ILE A 100 -5.66 -16.76 -6.36
C ILE A 100 -6.09 -15.45 -7.01
N TYR A 101 -5.69 -15.24 -8.26
CA TYR A 101 -6.13 -14.12 -9.09
C TYR A 101 -7.39 -14.52 -9.86
N ARG A 102 -8.44 -13.71 -9.76
CA ARG A 102 -9.69 -13.90 -10.51
C ARG A 102 -9.73 -12.95 -11.69
N ILE A 103 -10.06 -13.48 -12.85
CA ILE A 103 -9.88 -12.78 -14.12
C ILE A 103 -11.17 -12.77 -14.90
N ASN A 104 -11.49 -11.59 -15.43
CA ASN A 104 -12.63 -11.37 -16.28
C ASN A 104 -12.14 -10.88 -17.65
N ASN A 105 -12.60 -11.49 -18.73
CA ASN A 105 -12.20 -11.19 -20.09
C ASN A 105 -12.53 -9.74 -20.51
N ASN A 106 -13.44 -9.08 -19.80
CA ASN A 106 -13.80 -7.69 -20.06
C ASN A 106 -12.82 -6.68 -19.45
N SER A 107 -12.04 -7.06 -18.44
CA SER A 107 -11.23 -6.12 -17.66
C SER A 107 -9.76 -6.53 -17.51
N ALA A 108 -9.37 -7.70 -18.00
CA ALA A 108 -8.01 -8.20 -17.88
C ALA A 108 -7.51 -8.85 -19.18
N CYS A 109 -6.20 -8.80 -19.39
CA CYS A 109 -5.53 -9.40 -20.54
C CYS A 109 -4.26 -10.15 -20.10
N THR A 110 -3.50 -10.65 -21.07
CA THR A 110 -2.25 -11.39 -20.83
C THR A 110 -1.17 -10.57 -20.11
N TYR A 111 -1.23 -9.24 -20.20
CA TYR A 111 -0.37 -8.37 -19.40
C TYR A 111 -0.69 -8.43 -17.90
N ASP A 112 -1.98 -8.40 -17.53
CA ASP A 112 -2.41 -8.44 -16.12
C ASP A 112 -2.04 -9.77 -15.42
N VAL A 113 -1.80 -10.84 -16.18
CA VAL A 113 -1.36 -12.16 -15.67
C VAL A 113 0.13 -12.41 -15.73
N ASP A 114 0.91 -11.40 -16.15
CA ASP A 114 2.36 -11.49 -16.32
C ASP A 114 2.82 -12.46 -17.43
N ASP A 115 1.98 -12.67 -18.45
CA ASP A 115 2.30 -13.51 -19.62
C ASP A 115 2.60 -12.66 -20.88
N THR A 116 2.64 -11.33 -20.77
CA THR A 116 2.99 -10.41 -21.86
C THR A 116 3.80 -9.23 -21.33
N PRO A 117 4.87 -8.79 -22.02
CA PRO A 117 5.62 -7.61 -21.64
C PRO A 117 4.74 -6.35 -21.53
N PRO A 118 5.14 -5.33 -20.75
CA PRO A 118 4.40 -4.07 -20.68
C PRO A 118 4.29 -3.39 -22.05
N PHE A 119 3.10 -2.86 -22.32
CA PHE A 119 2.87 -1.98 -23.45
C PHE A 119 3.45 -0.58 -23.13
N PRO A 120 3.62 0.29 -24.15
CA PRO A 120 3.92 1.70 -23.90
C PRO A 120 2.92 2.32 -22.92
N ILE A 121 3.40 3.28 -22.13
CA ILE A 121 2.56 3.98 -21.15
C ILE A 121 1.35 4.64 -21.82
N ASP A 122 0.18 4.52 -21.18
CA ASP A 122 -1.03 5.23 -21.59
C ASP A 122 -0.78 6.74 -21.59
N GLN A 123 -0.99 7.37 -22.74
CA GLN A 123 -0.70 8.80 -22.91
C GLN A 123 -1.72 9.67 -22.17
N GLU A 124 -2.98 9.22 -22.04
CA GLU A 124 -4.00 9.94 -21.28
C GLU A 124 -3.64 9.99 -19.79
N ALA A 125 -3.18 8.87 -19.21
CA ALA A 125 -2.68 8.82 -17.85
C ALA A 125 -1.46 9.74 -17.64
N LEU A 126 -0.55 9.77 -18.61
CA LEU A 126 0.65 10.61 -18.55
C LEU A 126 0.29 12.10 -18.59
N ASP A 127 -0.59 12.50 -19.51
CA ASP A 127 -1.03 13.89 -19.65
C ASP A 127 -1.72 14.39 -18.38
N ILE A 128 -2.66 13.59 -17.82
CA ILE A 128 -3.34 13.93 -16.56
C ILE A 128 -2.33 14.03 -15.41
N SER A 129 -1.34 13.13 -15.34
CA SER A 129 -0.30 13.16 -14.30
C SER A 129 0.57 14.41 -14.39
N ILE A 130 0.89 14.86 -15.61
CA ILE A 130 1.64 16.10 -15.84
C ILE A 130 0.78 17.30 -15.44
N GLU A 131 -0.51 17.33 -15.81
CA GLU A 131 -1.43 18.38 -15.39
C GLU A 131 -1.51 18.50 -13.86
N ILE A 132 -1.70 17.38 -13.15
CA ILE A 132 -1.73 17.34 -11.69
C ILE A 132 -0.41 17.88 -11.11
N SER A 133 0.73 17.48 -11.69
CA SER A 133 2.07 17.90 -11.24
C SER A 133 2.35 19.39 -11.48
N LEU A 134 1.70 20.01 -12.47
CA LEU A 134 1.83 21.44 -12.76
C LEU A 134 0.88 22.30 -11.91
N LEU A 135 -0.21 21.72 -11.40
CA LEU A 135 -1.18 22.39 -10.52
C LEU A 135 -0.81 22.30 -9.04
N SER A 136 0.06 21.36 -8.66
CA SER A 136 0.54 21.13 -7.30
C SER A 136 1.63 22.09 -6.86
#